data_AF-A0A1S4CTY7-F1
#
_entry.id   AF-A0A1S4CTY7-F1
#
_cell.length_a   1.000
_cell.length_b   1.000
_cell.length_c   1.000
_cell.angle_alpha   90.00
_cell.angle_beta   90.00
_cell.angle_gamma   90.00
#
_symmetry.space_group_name_H-M   'P 1'
#
loop_
_entity.id
_entity.type
_entity.pdbx_description
1 polymer ?
#
loop_
_entity_poly.entity_id
_entity_poly.type
_entity_poly.pdbx_seq_one_letter_code
_entity_poly.pdbx_strand_id
1 'polypeptide(L)'
;MIEAFIPLLQLSNSPRIVNVASFLGKLKLLCNEWAIGMLSDAKSLTEERVDEVLNEFLKDFKEKSIEAKGWPTYFSAYKVSKASLIAYTRVLATKYPNFRINCVCPGFCKTDVNCNTGSLSAEEGAESLVNFVLSIKVKS
;
A
#
# COMPACT_ATOMS: atom_id res chain seq x y z
N MET A 1 -11.46 6.70 -4.06
CA MET A 1 -11.57 6.02 -5.38
C MET A 1 -12.13 4.60 -5.25
N ILE A 2 -11.61 3.75 -4.35
CA ILE A 2 -12.14 2.38 -4.15
C ILE A 2 -13.62 2.39 -3.72
N GLU A 3 -14.00 3.30 -2.83
CA GLU A 3 -15.35 3.40 -2.28
C GLU A 3 -16.45 3.50 -3.35
N ALA A 4 -16.17 4.20 -4.46
CA ALA A 4 -17.10 4.36 -5.58
C ALA A 4 -17.47 3.02 -6.26
N PHE A 5 -16.59 2.02 -6.19
CA PHE A 5 -16.81 0.70 -6.79
C PHE A 5 -17.30 -0.34 -5.79
N ILE A 6 -17.34 -0.04 -4.49
CA ILE A 6 -17.80 -0.98 -3.46
C ILE A 6 -19.21 -1.51 -3.73
N PRO A 7 -20.22 -0.68 -4.09
CA PRO A 7 -21.56 -1.20 -4.38
C PRO A 7 -21.59 -2.22 -5.51
N LEU A 8 -20.76 -2.02 -6.55
CA LEU A 8 -20.65 -2.95 -7.68
C LEU A 8 -19.93 -4.24 -7.29
N LEU A 9 -18.86 -4.13 -6.49
CA LEU A 9 -18.12 -5.29 -6.00
C LEU A 9 -18.99 -6.17 -5.09
N GLN A 10 -19.91 -5.59 -4.31
CA GLN A 10 -20.85 -6.33 -3.47
C GLN A 10 -21.80 -7.24 -4.27
N LEU A 11 -22.00 -6.99 -5.56
CA LEU A 11 -22.79 -7.85 -6.45
C LEU A 11 -22.04 -9.11 -6.90
N SER A 12 -20.71 -9.16 -6.70
CA SER A 12 -19.90 -10.33 -7.06
C SER A 12 -20.02 -11.44 -6.02
N ASN A 13 -20.04 -12.69 -6.46
CA ASN A 13 -19.97 -13.87 -5.59
C ASN A 13 -18.57 -14.08 -4.97
N SER A 14 -17.55 -13.36 -5.47
CA SER A 14 -16.19 -13.42 -4.95
C SER A 14 -15.47 -12.09 -5.22
N PRO A 15 -15.81 -10.99 -4.52
CA PRO A 15 -15.21 -9.69 -4.74
C PRO A 15 -13.74 -9.64 -4.36
N ARG A 16 -12.94 -8.95 -5.18
CA ARG A 16 -11.48 -8.88 -5.01
C ARG A 16 -10.98 -7.47 -5.27
N ILE A 17 -10.05 -7.03 -4.43
CA ILE A 17 -9.31 -5.79 -4.60
C ILE A 17 -7.83 -6.13 -4.42
N VAL A 18 -7.01 -5.77 -5.40
CA VAL A 18 -5.55 -5.93 -5.32
C VAL A 18 -4.90 -4.57 -5.52
N ASN A 19 -4.25 -4.09 -4.45
CA ASN A 19 -3.51 -2.84 -4.46
C ASN A 19 -2.05 -3.08 -4.88
N VAL A 20 -1.59 -2.40 -5.93
CA VAL A 20 -0.19 -2.50 -6.39
C VAL A 20 0.70 -1.69 -5.44
N ALA A 21 1.32 -2.38 -4.48
CA ALA A 21 2.21 -1.81 -3.47
C ALA A 21 3.68 -1.85 -3.94
N SER A 22 4.61 -1.79 -2.98
CA SER A 22 6.06 -1.90 -3.23
C SER A 22 6.75 -2.44 -1.99
N PHE A 23 7.87 -3.15 -2.18
CA PHE A 23 8.77 -3.52 -1.09
C PHE A 23 9.25 -2.28 -0.32
N LEU A 24 9.34 -1.12 -0.97
CA LEU A 24 9.71 0.15 -0.33
C LEU A 24 8.66 0.67 0.66
N GLY A 25 7.45 0.11 0.67
CA GLY A 25 6.41 0.42 1.66
C GLY A 25 6.56 -0.32 3.00
N LYS A 26 7.61 -1.14 3.20
CA LYS A 26 7.84 -1.80 4.48
C LYS A 26 8.06 -0.77 5.59
N LEU A 27 7.39 -0.94 6.73
CA LEU A 27 7.44 0.00 7.85
C LEU A 27 8.87 0.32 8.31
N LYS A 28 9.77 -0.67 8.33
CA LYS A 28 11.19 -0.46 8.67
C LYS A 28 11.94 0.54 7.75
N LEU A 29 11.38 0.86 6.59
CA LEU A 29 11.96 1.81 5.63
C LEU A 29 11.36 3.22 5.77
N LEU A 30 10.36 3.42 6.65
CA LEU A 30 9.77 4.73 6.94
C LEU A 30 10.62 5.58 7.88
N CYS A 31 11.45 4.96 8.73
CA CYS A 31 12.34 5.61 9.70
C CYS A 31 11.65 6.48 10.78
N ASN A 32 10.48 7.04 10.53
CA ASN A 32 9.71 7.85 11.47
C ASN A 32 8.95 6.92 12.44
N GLU A 33 9.42 6.85 13.68
CA GLU A 33 8.90 5.95 14.72
C GLU A 33 7.42 6.19 15.04
N TRP A 34 6.99 7.46 15.04
CA TRP A 34 5.58 7.79 15.24
C TRP A 34 4.69 7.18 14.14
N ALA A 35 5.05 7.38 12.87
CA ALA A 35 4.33 6.82 11.74
C ALA A 35 4.38 5.27 11.73
N ILE A 36 5.51 4.68 12.10
CA ILE A 36 5.63 3.22 12.27
C ILE A 36 4.66 2.72 13.34
N GLY A 37 4.57 3.40 14.48
CA GLY A 37 3.60 3.09 15.55
C GLY A 37 2.15 3.22 15.06
N MET A 38 1.84 4.29 14.33
CA MET A 38 0.49 4.53 13.79
C MET A 38 0.04 3.45 12.79
N LEU A 39 0.94 3.00 11.91
CA LEU A 39 0.62 2.08 10.82
C LEU A 39 0.80 0.58 11.17
N SER A 40 1.57 0.26 12.21
CA SER A 40 1.84 -1.14 12.61
C SER A 40 0.68 -1.77 13.38
N ASP A 41 0.06 -1.02 14.31
CA ASP A 41 -0.98 -1.54 15.21
C ASP A 41 -2.22 -1.99 14.43
N ALA A 42 -2.38 -3.30 14.29
CA ALA A 42 -3.51 -3.92 13.58
C ALA A 42 -4.87 -3.59 14.20
N LYS A 43 -4.93 -3.46 15.53
CA LYS A 43 -6.18 -3.37 16.27
C LYS A 43 -6.74 -1.96 16.25
N SER A 44 -5.86 -0.97 16.27
CA SER A 44 -6.24 0.44 16.25
C SER A 44 -6.25 1.04 14.84
N LEU A 45 -5.87 0.30 13.79
CA LEU A 45 -5.70 0.86 12.45
C LEU A 45 -7.04 1.28 11.86
N THR A 46 -7.14 2.57 11.50
CA THR A 46 -8.32 3.14 10.83
C THR A 46 -7.88 3.98 9.64
N GLU A 47 -8.84 4.37 8.80
CA GLU A 47 -8.61 5.25 7.65
C GLU A 47 -8.08 6.63 8.11
N GLU A 48 -8.64 7.16 9.20
CA GLU A 48 -8.26 8.45 9.77
C GLU A 48 -6.81 8.46 10.25
N ARG A 49 -6.32 7.36 10.85
CA ARG A 49 -4.91 7.25 11.26
C ARG A 49 -3.97 7.18 10.07
N VAL A 50 -4.38 6.53 8.99
CA VAL A 50 -3.59 6.50 7.75
C VAL A 50 -3.51 7.91 7.15
N ASP A 51 -4.64 8.63 7.14
CA ASP A 51 -4.71 10.02 6.69
C ASP A 51 -3.90 10.97 7.58
N GLU A 52 -3.92 10.78 8.89
CA GLU A 52 -3.12 11.57 9.84
C GLU A 52 -1.62 11.45 9.53
N VAL A 53 -1.12 10.23 9.28
CA VAL A 53 0.27 10.00 8.86
C VAL A 53 0.59 10.70 7.54
N LEU A 54 -0.30 10.63 6.56
CA LEU A 54 -0.12 11.29 5.27
C LEU A 54 -0.12 12.81 5.39
N ASN A 55 -1.03 13.37 6.18
CA ASN A 55 -1.15 14.81 6.40
C ASN A 55 0.06 15.38 7.13
N GLU A 56 0.54 14.69 8.18
CA GLU A 56 1.72 15.13 8.91
C GLU A 56 2.99 15.03 8.04
N PHE A 57 3.12 13.97 7.23
CA PHE A 57 4.18 13.90 6.23
C PHE A 57 4.13 15.06 5.23
N LEU A 58 2.96 15.39 4.67
CA LEU A 58 2.81 16.49 3.71
C LEU A 58 3.13 17.86 4.34
N LYS A 59 2.79 18.06 5.62
CA LYS A 59 3.16 19.24 6.38
C LYS A 59 4.66 19.33 6.56
N ASP A 60 5.30 18.30 7.08
CA ASP A 60 6.76 18.25 7.28
C ASP A 60 7.53 18.39 5.95
N PHE A 61 6.98 17.85 4.86
CA PHE A 61 7.53 18.01 3.52
C PHE A 61 7.52 19.48 3.07
N LYS A 62 6.39 20.18 3.26
CA LYS A 62 6.25 21.60 2.93
C LYS A 62 7.17 22.49 3.77
N GLU A 63 7.34 22.14 5.04
CA GLU A 63 8.23 22.83 5.99
C GLU A 63 9.71 22.49 5.80
N LYS A 64 10.05 21.58 4.87
CA LYS A 64 11.41 21.09 4.60
C LYS A 64 12.06 20.43 5.83
N SER A 65 11.26 19.80 6.69
CA SER A 65 11.68 19.20 7.96
C SER A 65 11.79 17.66 7.90
N ILE A 66 11.72 17.05 6.71
CA ILE A 66 11.75 15.58 6.49
C ILE A 66 12.83 14.86 7.28
N GLU A 67 14.10 15.25 7.11
CA GLU A 67 15.23 14.60 7.79
C GLU A 67 15.18 14.82 9.31
N ALA A 68 14.92 16.06 9.74
CA ALA A 68 14.84 16.42 11.15
C ALA A 68 13.72 15.68 11.90
N LYS A 69 12.64 15.34 11.19
CA LYS A 69 11.49 14.57 11.70
C LYS A 69 11.64 13.06 11.50
N GLY A 70 12.79 12.60 11.01
CA GLY A 70 13.09 11.17 10.85
C GLY A 70 12.34 10.50 9.71
N TRP A 71 11.76 11.26 8.76
CA TRP A 71 11.19 10.68 7.55
C TRP A 71 12.29 10.19 6.60
N PRO A 72 12.00 9.29 5.65
CA PRO A 72 13.01 8.80 4.72
C PRO A 72 13.49 9.95 3.82
N THR A 73 14.80 10.10 3.63
CA THR A 73 15.35 11.15 2.76
C THR A 73 15.34 10.76 1.28
N TYR A 74 15.43 9.46 0.97
CA TYR A 74 15.40 8.93 -0.40
C TYR A 74 14.09 8.19 -0.70
N PHE A 75 13.50 8.50 -1.85
CA PHE A 75 12.15 8.06 -2.25
C PHE A 75 11.08 8.35 -1.19
N SER A 76 11.21 9.48 -0.48
CA SER A 76 10.42 9.82 0.71
C SER A 76 8.91 9.63 0.52
N ALA A 77 8.30 10.44 -0.34
CA ALA A 77 6.87 10.40 -0.62
C ALA A 77 6.41 9.04 -1.17
N TYR A 78 7.28 8.36 -1.95
CA TYR A 78 6.97 7.03 -2.49
C TYR A 78 6.92 5.97 -1.38
N LYS A 79 7.88 5.96 -0.46
CA LYS A 79 7.89 5.04 0.69
C LYS A 79 6.68 5.27 1.59
N VAL A 80 6.40 6.53 1.93
CA VAL A 80 5.25 6.91 2.75
C VAL A 80 3.95 6.49 2.09
N SER A 81 3.73 6.86 0.82
CA SER A 81 2.51 6.47 0.11
C SER A 81 2.30 4.95 -0.01
N LYS A 82 3.37 4.18 -0.26
CA LYS A 82 3.28 2.71 -0.34
C LYS A 82 3.07 2.06 1.01
N ALA A 83 3.64 2.59 2.09
CA ALA A 83 3.37 2.11 3.45
C ALA A 83 1.93 2.40 3.87
N SER A 84 1.44 3.62 3.62
CA SER A 84 0.05 4.00 3.84
C SER A 84 -0.92 3.14 3.03
N LEU A 85 -0.60 2.82 1.76
CA LEU A 85 -1.42 1.92 0.94
C LEU A 85 -1.48 0.49 1.52
N ILE A 86 -0.38 -0.03 2.04
CA ILE A 86 -0.34 -1.34 2.71
C ILE A 86 -1.20 -1.31 3.98
N ALA A 87 -1.10 -0.25 4.78
CA ALA A 87 -1.93 -0.07 5.97
C ALA A 87 -3.43 0.03 5.60
N TYR A 88 -3.78 0.87 4.62
CA TYR A 88 -5.15 1.03 4.14
C TYR A 88 -5.74 -0.27 3.59
N THR A 89 -4.92 -1.09 2.93
CA THR A 89 -5.34 -2.44 2.47
C THR A 89 -5.83 -3.29 3.65
N ARG A 90 -5.16 -3.22 4.81
CA ARG A 90 -5.58 -3.93 6.03
C ARG A 90 -6.88 -3.36 6.61
N VAL A 91 -7.02 -2.03 6.64
CA VAL A 91 -8.26 -1.36 7.06
C VAL A 91 -9.45 -1.84 6.23
N LEU A 92 -9.30 -1.83 4.90
CA LEU A 92 -10.34 -2.29 3.99
C LEU A 92 -10.66 -3.78 4.17
N ALA A 93 -9.64 -4.64 4.34
CA ALA A 93 -9.85 -6.06 4.58
C ALA A 93 -10.67 -6.33 5.86
N THR A 94 -10.45 -5.54 6.92
CA THR A 94 -11.25 -5.59 8.15
C THR A 94 -12.67 -5.05 7.93
N LYS A 95 -12.82 -3.94 7.20
CA LYS A 95 -14.12 -3.30 6.91
C LYS A 95 -15.02 -4.16 6.02
N TYR A 96 -14.44 -4.94 5.11
CA TYR A 96 -15.15 -5.78 4.15
C TYR A 96 -14.69 -7.24 4.23
N PRO A 97 -15.08 -7.99 5.28
CA PRO A 97 -14.58 -9.36 5.51
C PRO A 97 -14.98 -10.38 4.42
N ASN A 98 -16.01 -10.06 3.63
CA ASN A 98 -16.44 -10.90 2.49
C ASN A 98 -15.61 -10.66 1.22
N PHE A 99 -14.74 -9.65 1.22
CA PHE A 99 -13.89 -9.29 0.08
C PHE A 99 -12.50 -9.89 0.27
N ARG A 100 -11.84 -10.24 -0.84
CA ARG A 100 -10.40 -10.55 -0.82
C ARG A 100 -9.61 -9.32 -1.17
N ILE A 101 -9.09 -8.66 -0.13
CA ILE A 101 -8.39 -7.39 -0.26
C ILE A 101 -6.93 -7.60 0.12
N ASN A 102 -6.05 -7.49 -0.87
CA ASN A 102 -4.61 -7.74 -0.68
C ASN A 102 -3.80 -6.65 -1.38
N CYS A 103 -2.51 -6.60 -1.06
CA CYS A 103 -1.56 -5.77 -1.77
C CYS A 103 -0.33 -6.59 -2.18
N VAL A 104 0.23 -6.27 -3.35
CA VAL A 104 1.35 -7.03 -3.93
C VAL A 104 2.41 -6.06 -4.45
N CYS A 105 3.68 -6.40 -4.24
CA CYS A 105 4.80 -5.73 -4.89
C CYS A 105 5.13 -6.51 -6.17
N PRO A 106 5.04 -5.91 -7.37
CA PRO A 106 5.30 -6.59 -8.64
C PRO A 106 6.80 -6.85 -8.89
N GLY A 107 7.67 -6.34 -8.02
CA GLY A 107 9.12 -6.37 -8.20
C GLY A 107 9.65 -5.13 -8.92
N PHE A 108 10.91 -5.19 -9.34
CA PHE A 108 11.57 -4.08 -10.04
C PHE A 108 11.44 -4.25 -11.55
N CYS A 109 10.32 -3.76 -12.09
CA CYS A 109 9.96 -3.93 -13.50
C CYS A 109 10.50 -2.80 -14.39
N LYS A 110 10.89 -3.16 -15.61
CA LYS A 110 11.24 -2.25 -16.71
C LYS A 110 9.98 -1.56 -17.25
N THR A 111 9.69 -0.39 -16.70
CA THR A 111 8.59 0.49 -17.12
C THR A 111 9.05 1.94 -17.12
N ASP A 112 8.25 2.85 -17.67
CA ASP A 112 8.58 4.28 -17.71
C ASP A 112 8.84 4.88 -16.32
N VAL A 113 8.18 4.36 -15.27
CA VAL A 113 8.39 4.80 -13.87
C VAL A 113 9.86 4.64 -13.44
N ASN A 114 10.55 3.64 -13.98
CA ASN A 114 11.95 3.36 -13.70
C ASN A 114 12.85 3.67 -14.91
N CYS A 115 12.41 4.52 -15.85
CA CYS A 115 13.11 4.81 -17.11
C CYS A 115 13.49 3.54 -17.89
N ASN A 116 12.58 2.55 -17.92
CA ASN A 116 12.78 1.24 -18.54
C ASN A 116 13.96 0.43 -17.97
N THR A 117 14.38 0.72 -16.73
CA THR A 117 15.32 -0.09 -15.95
C THR A 117 14.57 -1.05 -15.01
N GLY A 118 15.16 -2.20 -14.73
CA GLY A 118 14.48 -3.27 -13.97
C GLY A 118 15.15 -4.62 -14.16
N SER A 119 14.97 -5.52 -13.18
CA SER A 119 15.36 -6.93 -13.31
C SER A 119 14.26 -7.76 -13.98
N LEU A 120 13.02 -7.28 -13.98
CA LEU A 120 11.85 -7.94 -14.54
C LEU A 120 11.25 -7.12 -15.69
N SER A 121 10.57 -7.77 -16.61
CA SER A 121 9.65 -7.15 -17.57
C SER A 121 8.34 -6.71 -16.88
N ALA A 122 7.53 -5.94 -17.60
CA ALA A 122 6.18 -5.60 -17.15
C ALA A 122 5.27 -6.83 -17.04
N GLU A 123 5.44 -7.80 -17.95
CA GLU A 123 4.67 -9.05 -17.98
C GLU A 123 4.98 -9.94 -16.76
N GLU A 124 6.27 -10.17 -16.47
CA GLU A 124 6.71 -10.93 -15.28
C GLU A 124 6.22 -10.27 -13.98
N GLY A 125 6.23 -8.94 -13.90
CA GLY A 125 5.68 -8.23 -12.75
C GLY A 125 4.17 -8.42 -12.59
N ALA A 126 3.43 -8.44 -13.71
CA ALA A 126 1.98 -8.61 -13.73
C ALA A 126 1.55 -10.02 -13.29
N GLU A 127 2.36 -11.06 -13.55
CA GLU A 127 2.07 -12.43 -13.15
C GLU A 127 1.77 -12.56 -11.64
N SER A 128 2.57 -11.88 -10.80
CA SER A 128 2.38 -11.87 -9.34
C SER A 128 1.01 -11.30 -8.92
N LEU A 129 0.53 -10.27 -9.63
CA LEU A 129 -0.76 -9.63 -9.39
C LEU A 129 -1.90 -10.55 -9.83
N VAL A 130 -1.78 -11.12 -11.03
CA VAL A 130 -2.77 -12.04 -11.61
C VAL A 130 -2.95 -13.27 -10.72
N ASN A 131 -1.87 -13.87 -10.23
CA ASN A 131 -1.92 -15.01 -9.34
C ASN A 131 -2.70 -14.71 -8.05
N PHE A 132 -2.52 -13.52 -7.46
CA PHE A 132 -3.29 -13.11 -6.28
C PHE A 132 -4.77 -12.88 -6.60
N VAL A 133 -5.07 -12.21 -7.72
CA VAL A 133 -6.44 -11.97 -8.17
C VAL A 133 -7.16 -13.29 -8.45
N LEU A 134 -6.52 -14.26 -9.10
CA LEU A 134 -7.18 -15.50 -9.53
C LEU A 134 -7.17 -16.62 -8.48
N SER A 135 -6.37 -16.49 -7.41
CA SER A 135 -6.28 -17.51 -6.35
C SER A 135 -7.66 -17.95 -5.82
N ILE A 136 -7.95 -19.25 -5.75
CA ILE A 136 -9.18 -19.78 -5.13
C ILE A 136 -8.97 -19.87 -3.61
N LYS A 137 -10.03 -19.91 -2.81
CA LYS A 137 -9.91 -20.00 -1.34
C LYS A 137 -9.15 -21.30 -1.05
N VAL A 138 -7.88 -21.25 -0.65
CA VAL A 138 -7.26 -22.41 0.00
C VAL A 138 -7.94 -22.47 1.35
N LYS A 139 -8.79 -23.50 1.55
CA LYS A 139 -9.34 -23.78 2.87
C LYS A 139 -8.14 -23.99 3.80
N SER A 140 -7.96 -23.10 4.77
CA SER A 140 -7.14 -23.33 5.95
C SER A 140 -7.81 -24.37 6.84
#